data_AF-A0AAT9SZV0-F1
#
_entry.id   AF-A0AAT9SZV0-F1
#
_cell.length_a   1.000
_cell.length_b   1.000
_cell.length_c   1.000
_cell.angle_alpha   90.00
_cell.angle_beta   90.00
_cell.angle_gamma   90.00
#
_symmetry.space_group_name_H-M   'P 1'
#
loop_
_entity.id
_entity.type
_entity.pdbx_description
1 polymer ?
#
loop_
_entity_poly.entity_id
_entity_poly.type
_entity_poly.pdbx_seq_one_letter_code
_entity_poly.pdbx_strand_id
1 'polypeptide(L)'
;MMRQLLAVTELDAGPISERTGKALAAAKARCVKLGGSRGNLPAVPSKACAASLKARRERAARKAVDLHPIIAEIESGGGTSLRDIAVALSSRDIKAIGDGKSSAVQVQRLLDQI
;
A
#
# COMPACT_ATOMS: atom_id res chain seq x y z
N MET A 1 21.35 -18.57 35.41
CA MET A 1 20.76 -19.66 34.59
C MET A 1 20.29 -19.18 33.21
N MET A 2 19.54 -18.07 33.09
CA MET A 2 19.04 -17.55 31.80
C MET A 2 20.12 -17.27 30.72
N ARG A 3 21.31 -16.80 31.15
CA ARG A 3 22.42 -16.46 30.24
C ARG A 3 23.12 -17.68 29.62
N GLN A 4 23.00 -18.86 30.25
CA GLN A 4 23.61 -20.11 29.78
C GLN A 4 22.78 -20.74 28.65
N LEU A 5 21.46 -20.57 28.66
CA LEU A 5 20.58 -21.09 27.60
C LEU A 5 20.73 -20.29 26.29
N LEU A 6 20.92 -18.97 26.37
CA LEU A 6 21.17 -18.13 25.20
C LEU A 6 22.46 -18.52 24.46
N ALA A 7 23.53 -18.79 25.20
CA ALA A 7 24.81 -19.20 24.62
C ALA A 7 24.75 -20.57 23.91
N VAL A 8 23.92 -21.49 24.40
CA VAL A 8 23.69 -22.80 23.76
C VAL A 8 22.85 -22.64 22.49
N THR A 9 21.81 -21.80 22.50
CA THR A 9 21.00 -21.54 21.29
C THR A 9 21.78 -20.89 20.16
N GLU A 10 22.74 -20.01 20.46
CA GLU A 10 23.66 -19.44 19.46
C GLU A 10 24.62 -20.50 18.91
N LEU A 11 25.11 -21.40 19.77
CA LEU A 11 26.00 -22.50 19.38
C LEU A 11 25.31 -23.54 18.48
N ASP A 12 24.01 -23.78 18.65
CA ASP A 12 23.26 -24.75 17.86
C ASP A 12 22.84 -24.21 16.47
N ALA A 13 22.71 -22.88 16.33
CA ALA A 13 22.34 -22.24 15.06
C ALA A 13 23.43 -22.37 13.98
N GLY A 14 24.71 -22.26 14.38
CA GLY A 14 25.86 -22.39 13.48
C GLY A 14 25.92 -23.76 12.76
N PRO A 15 25.95 -24.88 13.49
CA PRO A 15 25.99 -26.23 12.92
C PRO A 15 24.80 -26.56 12.00
N ILE A 16 23.59 -26.06 12.32
CA ILE A 16 22.40 -26.23 11.47
C ILE A 16 22.56 -25.45 10.15
N SER A 17 23.00 -24.20 10.21
CA SER A 17 23.29 -23.36 9.04
C SER A 17 24.37 -23.98 8.15
N GLU A 18 25.45 -24.47 8.75
CA GLU A 18 26.53 -25.14 8.01
C GLU A 18 26.05 -26.41 7.30
N ARG A 19 25.26 -27.25 7.99
CA ARG A 19 24.74 -28.49 7.41
C ARG A 19 23.80 -28.22 6.24
N THR A 20 22.91 -27.24 6.38
CA THR A 20 21.98 -26.84 5.31
C THR A 20 22.72 -26.22 4.13
N GLY A 21 23.71 -25.36 4.38
CA GLY A 21 24.58 -24.80 3.34
C GLY A 21 25.35 -25.87 2.56
N LYS A 22 25.96 -26.84 3.27
CA LYS A 22 26.66 -27.98 2.65
C LYS A 22 25.72 -28.85 1.80
N ALA A 23 24.50 -29.12 2.27
CA ALA A 23 23.50 -29.87 1.52
C ALA A 23 23.04 -29.14 0.24
N LEU A 24 22.82 -27.82 0.33
CA LEU A 24 22.47 -26.97 -0.81
C LEU A 24 23.62 -26.87 -1.83
N ALA A 25 24.86 -26.75 -1.37
CA ALA A 25 26.05 -26.74 -2.22
C ALA A 25 26.20 -28.06 -2.98
N ALA A 26 26.02 -29.20 -2.31
CA ALA A 26 26.05 -30.52 -2.93
C ALA A 26 24.91 -30.69 -3.96
N ALA A 27 23.70 -30.18 -3.68
CA ALA A 27 22.61 -30.17 -4.64
C ALA A 27 22.93 -29.32 -5.88
N LYS A 28 23.52 -28.13 -5.69
CA LYS A 28 23.96 -27.26 -6.78
C LYS A 28 25.06 -27.91 -7.64
N ALA A 29 26.00 -28.63 -7.02
CA ALA A 29 27.05 -29.39 -7.73
C ALA A 29 26.47 -30.54 -8.57
N ARG A 30 25.33 -31.11 -8.17
CA ARG A 30 24.55 -32.06 -8.97
C ARG A 30 23.64 -31.37 -10.01
N CYS A 31 23.86 -30.08 -10.28
CA CYS A 31 23.05 -29.26 -11.17
C CYS A 31 21.55 -29.18 -10.80
N VAL A 32 21.20 -29.41 -9.53
CA VAL A 32 19.81 -29.25 -9.07
C VAL A 32 19.48 -27.76 -9.02
N LYS A 33 18.43 -27.36 -9.74
CA LYS A 33 17.91 -26.00 -9.68
C LYS A 33 17.39 -25.70 -8.28
N LEU A 34 18.08 -24.81 -7.57
CA LEU A 34 17.67 -24.33 -6.25
C LEU A 34 16.63 -23.20 -6.42
N GLY A 35 15.60 -23.21 -5.57
CA GLY A 35 14.47 -22.28 -5.62
C GLY A 35 13.24 -22.87 -6.34
N GLY A 36 12.06 -22.68 -5.74
CA GLY A 36 10.79 -23.19 -6.29
C GLY A 36 10.24 -22.35 -7.45
N SER A 37 9.16 -22.84 -8.06
CA SER A 37 8.33 -22.03 -8.96
C SER A 37 7.83 -20.81 -8.19
N ARG A 38 8.27 -19.60 -8.55
CA ARG A 38 7.79 -18.35 -7.95
C ARG A 38 6.38 -17.96 -8.42
N GLY A 39 5.62 -18.92 -8.96
CA GLY A 39 4.35 -18.70 -9.63
C GLY A 39 4.51 -18.05 -11.01
N ASN A 40 3.38 -17.66 -11.60
CA ASN A 40 3.34 -16.95 -12.88
C ASN A 40 3.52 -15.45 -12.66
N LEU A 41 4.71 -15.04 -12.21
CA LEU A 41 5.10 -13.64 -11.99
C LEU A 41 4.69 -12.67 -13.14
N PRO A 42 4.68 -13.07 -14.44
CA PRO A 42 4.19 -12.19 -15.50
C PRO A 42 2.65 -12.15 -15.67
N ALA A 43 1.88 -13.14 -15.19
CA ALA A 43 0.40 -13.13 -15.27
C ALA A 43 -0.32 -12.65 -14.01
N VAL A 44 0.35 -12.65 -12.86
CA VAL A 44 -0.15 -12.00 -11.63
C VAL A 44 -0.42 -10.49 -11.81
N PRO A 45 0.44 -9.68 -12.49
CA PRO A 45 0.24 -8.23 -12.54
C PRO A 45 -1.03 -7.79 -13.28
N SER A 46 -1.50 -8.49 -14.31
CA SER A 46 -2.69 -8.04 -15.07
C SER A 46 -3.98 -8.18 -14.25
N LYS A 47 -4.20 -9.36 -13.64
CA LYS A 47 -5.36 -9.60 -12.76
C LYS A 47 -5.27 -8.78 -11.47
N ALA A 48 -4.08 -8.65 -10.89
CA ALA A 48 -3.86 -7.84 -9.69
C ALA A 48 -4.07 -6.34 -9.96
N CYS A 49 -3.67 -5.82 -11.13
CA CYS A 49 -3.91 -4.43 -11.51
C CYS A 49 -5.40 -4.14 -11.65
N ALA A 50 -6.17 -5.00 -12.33
CA ALA A 50 -7.60 -4.80 -12.49
C ALA A 50 -8.34 -4.79 -11.15
N ALA A 51 -8.03 -5.75 -10.27
CA ALA A 51 -8.59 -5.80 -8.92
C ALA A 51 -8.20 -4.57 -8.08
N SER A 52 -6.94 -4.17 -8.13
CA SER A 52 -6.45 -2.98 -7.42
C SER A 52 -7.09 -1.69 -7.93
N LEU A 53 -7.28 -1.56 -9.25
CA LEU A 53 -7.94 -0.41 -9.85
C LEU A 53 -9.40 -0.33 -9.41
N LYS A 54 -10.12 -1.47 -9.41
CA LYS A 54 -11.49 -1.54 -8.92
C LYS A 54 -11.58 -1.10 -7.46
N ALA A 55 -10.74 -1.65 -6.59
CA ALA A 55 -10.71 -1.28 -5.16
C ALA A 55 -10.39 0.20 -4.94
N ARG A 56 -9.47 0.78 -5.72
CA ARG A 56 -9.14 2.21 -5.66
C ARG A 56 -10.32 3.08 -6.11
N ARG A 57 -11.03 2.70 -7.18
CA ARG A 57 -12.22 3.41 -7.67
C ARG A 57 -13.35 3.37 -6.66
N GLU A 58 -13.64 2.20 -6.08
CA GLU A 58 -14.67 2.06 -5.04
C GLU A 58 -14.36 2.92 -3.81
N ARG A 59 -13.11 2.96 -3.37
CA ARG A 59 -12.69 3.83 -2.26
C ARG A 59 -12.85 5.31 -2.59
N ALA A 60 -12.53 5.71 -3.83
CA ALA A 60 -12.67 7.09 -4.27
C ALA A 60 -14.16 7.50 -4.32
N ALA A 61 -15.03 6.67 -4.88
CA ALA A 61 -16.47 6.91 -4.91
C ALA A 61 -17.08 7.04 -3.51
N ARG A 62 -16.71 6.16 -2.57
CA ARG A 62 -17.16 6.28 -1.17
C ARG A 62 -16.72 7.61 -0.54
N LYS A 63 -15.45 7.98 -0.73
CA LYS A 63 -14.93 9.26 -0.23
C LYS A 63 -15.65 10.45 -0.87
N ALA A 64 -16.07 10.35 -2.13
CA ALA A 64 -16.86 11.39 -2.79
C ALA A 64 -18.23 11.57 -2.12
N VAL A 65 -18.93 10.48 -1.83
CA VAL A 65 -20.19 10.49 -1.07
C VAL A 65 -20.01 11.08 0.33
N ASP A 66 -18.96 10.67 1.05
CA ASP A 66 -18.68 11.16 2.41
C ASP A 66 -18.39 12.67 2.44
N LEU A 67 -17.72 13.19 1.41
CA LEU A 67 -17.33 14.61 1.32
C LEU A 67 -18.39 15.50 0.68
N HIS A 68 -19.37 14.94 -0.02
CA HIS A 68 -20.45 15.69 -0.65
C HIS A 68 -21.18 16.67 0.28
N PRO A 69 -21.66 16.27 1.48
CA PRO A 69 -22.35 17.21 2.39
C PRO A 69 -21.43 18.35 2.87
N ILE A 70 -20.14 18.06 3.06
CA ILE A 70 -19.15 19.07 3.47
C ILE A 70 -18.92 20.08 2.35
N ILE A 71 -18.92 19.63 1.09
CA ILE A 71 -18.81 20.53 -0.06
C ILE A 71 -20.06 21.40 -0.18
N ALA A 72 -21.25 20.83 0.00
CA ALA A 72 -22.50 21.60 -0.02
C ALA A 72 -22.56 22.67 1.09
N GLU A 73 -22.02 22.39 2.28
CA GLU A 73 -21.84 23.40 3.34
C GLU A 73 -20.88 24.52 2.93
N ILE A 74 -19.81 24.20 2.22
CA ILE A 74 -18.84 25.19 1.75
C ILE A 74 -19.43 26.06 0.63
N GLU A 75 -20.19 25.45 -0.28
CA GLU A 75 -20.89 26.15 -1.36
C GLU A 75 -21.96 27.09 -0.80
N SER A 76 -22.75 26.66 0.17
CA SER A 76 -23.74 27.52 0.85
C SER A 76 -23.09 28.63 1.69
N GLY A 77 -21.85 28.42 2.15
CA GLY A 77 -21.00 29.43 2.80
C GLY A 77 -20.33 30.41 1.83
N GLY A 78 -20.55 30.30 0.51
CA GLY A 78 -20.02 31.23 -0.50
C GLY A 78 -18.77 30.75 -1.24
N GLY A 79 -18.25 29.56 -0.95
CA GLY A 79 -17.14 28.95 -1.68
C GLY A 79 -17.60 28.35 -3.00
N THR A 80 -17.74 29.19 -4.04
CA THR A 80 -18.30 28.78 -5.34
C THR A 80 -17.25 28.30 -6.35
N SER A 81 -15.96 28.58 -6.12
CA SER A 81 -14.90 28.09 -6.99
C SER A 81 -14.26 26.81 -6.46
N LEU A 82 -13.80 25.95 -7.37
CA LEU A 82 -13.05 24.73 -7.02
C LEU A 82 -11.80 25.01 -6.15
N ARG A 83 -11.21 26.21 -6.30
CA ARG A 83 -10.08 26.65 -5.46
C ARG A 83 -10.52 27.00 -4.05
N ASP A 84 -11.65 27.69 -3.90
CA ASP A 84 -12.18 28.05 -2.59
C ASP A 84 -12.61 26.81 -1.82
N ILE A 85 -13.26 25.86 -2.50
CA ILE A 85 -13.60 24.56 -1.92
C ILE A 85 -12.34 23.81 -1.50
N ALA A 86 -11.29 23.79 -2.34
CA ALA A 86 -10.03 23.13 -2.02
C ALA A 86 -9.31 23.75 -0.80
N VAL A 87 -9.34 25.09 -0.69
CA VAL A 87 -8.81 25.83 0.46
C VAL A 87 -9.63 25.54 1.70
N ALA A 88 -10.95 25.61 1.63
CA ALA A 88 -11.84 25.33 2.75
C ALA A 88 -11.71 23.89 3.26
N LEU A 89 -11.60 22.90 2.36
CA LEU A 89 -11.32 21.50 2.74
C LEU A 89 -9.95 21.35 3.42
N SER A 90 -8.93 22.05 2.92
CA SER A 90 -7.59 22.03 3.54
C SER A 90 -7.58 22.70 4.92
N SER A 91 -8.33 23.78 5.10
CA SER A 91 -8.50 24.47 6.40
C SER A 91 -9.27 23.65 7.43
N ARG A 92 -10.13 22.72 6.98
CA ARG A 92 -10.85 21.76 7.83
C ARG A 92 -10.03 20.49 8.14
N ASP A 93 -8.73 20.48 7.85
CA ASP A 93 -7.83 19.32 8.01
C ASP A 93 -8.25 18.06 7.21
N ILE A 94 -9.12 18.23 6.21
CA ILE A 94 -9.53 17.15 5.29
C ILE A 94 -8.44 17.00 4.23
N LYS A 95 -7.37 16.32 4.62
CA LYS A 95 -6.15 16.18 3.83
C LYS A 95 -6.32 15.26 2.63
N ALA A 96 -5.81 15.70 1.49
CA ALA A 96 -5.51 14.84 0.36
C ALA A 96 -4.23 14.02 0.65
N ILE A 97 -4.05 12.92 -0.09
CA ILE A 97 -2.83 12.09 0.01
C ILE A 97 -1.63 12.93 -0.42
N GLY A 98 -0.56 12.98 0.39
CA GLY A 98 0.67 13.72 0.11
C GLY A 98 0.90 14.90 1.05
N ASP A 99 1.29 16.03 0.50
CA ASP A 99 1.61 17.33 1.13
C ASP A 99 0.42 18.04 1.80
N GLY A 100 -0.71 17.34 1.96
CA GLY A 100 -1.83 17.74 2.82
C GLY A 100 -2.75 18.81 2.24
N LYS A 101 -2.42 19.38 1.08
CA LYS A 101 -3.25 20.39 0.40
C LYS A 101 -4.18 19.73 -0.60
N SER A 102 -5.48 19.98 -0.47
CA SER A 102 -6.43 19.61 -1.53
C SER A 102 -6.23 20.56 -2.71
N SER A 103 -6.13 20.02 -3.92
CA SER A 103 -6.02 20.80 -5.16
C SER A 103 -7.38 20.93 -5.85
N ALA A 104 -7.61 22.02 -6.58
CA ALA A 104 -8.82 22.22 -7.38
C ALA A 104 -9.12 21.04 -8.33
N VAL A 105 -8.08 20.39 -8.87
CA VAL A 105 -8.23 19.20 -9.74
C VAL A 105 -8.76 18.00 -8.95
N GLN A 106 -8.39 17.86 -7.68
CA GLN A 106 -8.90 16.78 -6.83
C GLN A 106 -10.37 17.03 -6.46
N VAL A 107 -10.75 18.28 -6.22
CA VAL A 107 -12.15 18.66 -5.99
C VAL A 107 -12.98 18.39 -7.24
N GLN A 108 -12.50 18.78 -8.42
CA GLN A 108 -13.19 18.50 -9.68
C GLN A 108 -13.42 17.00 -9.88
N ARG A 109 -12.39 16.18 -9.72
CA ARG A 109 -12.51 14.71 -9.84
C ARG A 109 -13.44 14.09 -8.81
N LEU A 110 -13.58 14.73 -7.64
CA LEU A 110 -14.48 14.28 -6.60
C LEU A 110 -15.93 14.60 -6.97
N LEU A 111 -16.18 15.77 -7.55
CA LEU A 111 -17.49 16.15 -8.09
C LEU A 111 -17.87 15.29 -9.29
N ASP A 112 -16.93 14.96 -10.17
CA ASP A 112 -17.16 14.07 -11.32
C ASP A 112 -17.50 12.61 -10.91
N GLN A 113 -17.29 12.24 -9.64
CA GLN A 113 -17.53 10.90 -9.10
C GLN A 113 -18.85 10.75 -8.32
N ILE A 114 -19.57 11.86 -8.13
CA ILE A 114 -20.89 11.93 -7.49
C ILE A 114 -21.94 11.91 -8.61
#